data_AF-A0A3S0JE61-F1
#
_entry.id   AF-A0A3S0JE61-F1
#
_cell.length_a   1.000
_cell.length_b   1.000
_cell.length_c   1.000
_cell.angle_alpha   90.00
_cell.angle_beta   90.00
_cell.angle_gamma   90.00
#
_symmetry.space_group_name_H-M   'P 1'
#
loop_
_entity.id
_entity.type
_entity.pdbx_description
1 polymer ?
#
loop_
_entity_poly.entity_id
_entity_poly.type
_entity_poly.pdbx_seq_one_letter_code
_entity_poly.pdbx_strand_id
1 'polypeptide(L)'
;MKKPASPSPKGGLTAAVRTYFGLLQADLARLLGVSQAQVARDEADTKPLPAAALYRLRGLRPLLQASEPTPPPPDAAALQARRAACLEQARRLQWRLTHELPQRAAPALRRLAAADALPAALAARLPDAPLTERQLREQQWQLEQLPVQARHELAERSGPTPTALPRARVAGLLAEAQALSEELGE
;
A
#
# COMPACT_ATOMS: atom_id res chain seq x y z
N MET A 1 -31.36 14.94 26.18
CA MET A 1 -30.01 14.82 25.60
C MET A 1 -29.34 16.19 25.65
N LYS A 2 -28.26 16.34 26.43
CA LYS A 2 -27.51 17.61 26.53
C LYS A 2 -26.58 17.73 25.33
N LYS A 3 -26.76 18.78 24.52
CA LYS A 3 -25.88 19.12 23.39
C LYS A 3 -24.47 19.40 23.96
N PRO A 4 -23.39 18.74 23.50
CA PRO A 4 -22.04 19.07 23.98
C PRO A 4 -21.73 20.51 23.60
N ALA A 5 -21.26 21.29 24.58
CA ALA A 5 -20.81 22.65 24.34
C ALA A 5 -19.52 22.61 23.53
N SER A 6 -19.59 23.07 22.27
CA SER A 6 -18.40 23.22 21.43
C SER A 6 -17.42 24.17 22.12
N PRO A 7 -16.11 23.85 22.19
CA PRO A 7 -15.12 24.73 22.78
C PRO A 7 -15.16 26.06 22.03
N SER A 8 -15.44 27.16 22.75
CA SER A 8 -15.37 28.49 22.16
C SER A 8 -13.92 28.72 21.72
N PRO A 9 -13.64 28.94 20.42
CA PRO A 9 -12.28 29.13 19.95
C PRO A 9 -11.67 30.33 20.68
N LYS A 10 -10.47 30.13 21.24
CA LYS A 10 -9.64 31.24 21.73
C LYS A 10 -9.17 32.03 20.50
N GLY A 11 -9.91 33.07 20.15
CA GLY A 11 -9.70 33.89 18.97
C GLY A 11 -11.04 34.38 18.44
N GLY A 12 -11.12 35.65 18.04
CA GLY A 12 -12.37 36.26 17.58
C GLY A 12 -13.02 35.56 16.38
N LEU A 13 -14.05 36.18 15.81
CA LEU A 13 -14.81 35.62 14.68
C LEU A 13 -13.91 35.14 13.52
N THR A 14 -12.78 35.81 13.29
CA THR A 14 -11.80 35.45 12.26
C THR A 14 -11.22 34.05 12.48
N ALA A 15 -10.74 33.76 13.69
CA ALA A 15 -10.22 32.43 14.04
C ALA A 15 -11.32 31.37 14.01
N ALA A 16 -12.53 31.72 14.47
CA ALA A 16 -13.68 30.82 14.44
C ALA A 16 -14.06 30.40 13.01
N VAL A 17 -14.14 31.36 12.08
CA VAL A 17 -14.40 31.09 10.66
C VAL A 17 -13.29 30.25 10.06
N ARG A 18 -12.02 30.58 10.32
CA ARG A 18 -10.89 29.84 9.79
C ARG A 18 -10.91 28.38 10.22
N THR A 19 -11.08 28.14 11.52
CA THR A 19 -11.13 26.79 12.08
C THR A 19 -12.32 26.01 11.57
N TYR A 20 -13.51 26.61 11.52
CA TYR A 20 -14.72 25.93 11.08
C TYR A 20 -14.63 25.42 9.63
N PHE A 21 -14.06 26.23 8.73
CA PHE A 21 -13.91 25.86 7.33
C PHE A 21 -12.57 25.19 7.00
N GLY A 22 -11.70 24.95 7.99
CA GLY A 22 -10.37 24.38 7.77
C GLY A 22 -9.46 25.23 6.86
N LEU A 23 -9.64 26.56 6.85
CA LEU A 23 -8.93 27.46 5.95
C LEU A 23 -7.51 27.78 6.46
N LEU A 24 -6.59 28.04 5.54
CA LEU A 24 -5.35 28.74 5.87
C LEU A 24 -5.63 30.25 6.00
N GLN A 25 -4.77 30.99 6.73
CA GLN A 25 -4.90 32.44 6.84
C GLN A 25 -4.84 33.15 5.47
N ALA A 26 -4.05 32.62 4.53
CA ALA A 26 -3.96 33.16 3.17
C ALA A 26 -5.27 32.99 2.39
N ASP A 27 -5.98 31.88 2.59
CA ASP A 27 -7.27 31.62 1.92
C ASP A 27 -8.36 32.53 2.49
N LEU A 28 -8.41 32.68 3.82
CA LEU A 28 -9.32 33.62 4.46
C LEU A 28 -9.03 35.07 4.04
N ALA A 29 -7.75 35.44 3.93
CA ALA A 29 -7.36 36.77 3.44
C ALA A 29 -7.86 37.03 2.01
N ARG A 30 -7.73 36.04 1.11
CA ARG A 30 -8.23 36.12 -0.27
C ARG A 30 -9.75 36.26 -0.30
N LEU A 31 -10.48 35.48 0.50
CA LEU A 31 -11.94 35.56 0.62
C LEU A 31 -12.41 36.92 1.14
N LEU A 32 -11.68 37.49 2.10
CA LEU A 32 -12.01 38.77 2.70
C LEU A 32 -11.47 39.97 1.91
N GLY A 33 -10.64 39.76 0.88
CA GLY A 33 -10.01 40.81 0.09
C GLY A 33 -9.00 41.65 0.88
N VAL A 34 -8.20 41.02 1.73
CA VAL A 34 -7.15 41.63 2.57
C VAL A 34 -5.84 40.84 2.45
N SER A 35 -4.77 41.35 3.04
CA SER A 35 -3.50 40.61 3.16
C SER A 35 -3.53 39.57 4.28
N GLN A 36 -2.77 38.49 4.13
CA GLN A 36 -2.59 37.47 5.19
C GLN A 36 -2.10 38.10 6.51
N ALA A 37 -1.19 39.07 6.45
CA ALA A 37 -0.69 39.76 7.63
C ALA A 37 -1.80 40.51 8.40
N GLN A 38 -2.83 41.03 7.71
CA GLN A 38 -3.98 41.65 8.36
C GLN A 38 -4.85 40.63 9.08
N VAL A 39 -5.05 39.44 8.50
CA VAL A 39 -5.76 38.33 9.16
C VAL A 39 -4.98 37.87 10.40
N ALA A 40 -3.67 37.67 10.28
CA ALA A 40 -2.84 37.25 11.42
C ALA A 40 -2.85 38.28 12.57
N ARG A 41 -2.82 39.58 12.25
CA ARG A 41 -2.90 40.65 13.25
C ARG A 41 -4.25 40.74 13.94
N ASP A 42 -5.33 40.50 13.20
CA ASP A 42 -6.69 40.46 13.74
C ASP A 42 -6.92 39.23 14.62
N GLU A 43 -6.45 38.05 14.21
CA GLU A 43 -6.48 36.84 15.04
C GLU A 43 -5.64 36.96 16.32
N ALA A 44 -4.57 37.77 16.30
CA ALA A 44 -3.74 38.07 17.46
C ALA A 44 -4.27 39.25 18.31
N ASP A 45 -5.47 39.77 18.01
CA ASP A 45 -6.09 40.93 18.67
C ASP A 45 -5.21 42.21 18.66
N THR A 46 -4.23 42.29 17.74
CA THR A 46 -3.29 43.43 17.65
C THR A 46 -3.80 44.56 16.78
N LYS A 47 -4.52 44.26 15.70
CA LYS A 47 -5.12 45.25 14.80
C LYS A 47 -6.37 44.68 14.13
N PRO A 48 -7.53 45.34 14.24
CA PRO A 48 -8.75 44.85 13.64
C PRO A 48 -8.71 44.91 12.10
N LEU A 49 -9.48 44.03 11.46
CA LEU A 49 -9.69 44.05 10.01
C LEU A 49 -10.34 45.36 9.52
N PRO A 50 -10.06 45.80 8.28
CA PRO A 50 -10.79 46.90 7.65
C PRO A 50 -12.31 46.65 7.64
N ALA A 51 -13.10 47.72 7.74
CA ALA A 51 -14.57 47.62 7.87
C ALA A 51 -15.22 46.75 6.77
N ALA A 52 -14.77 46.87 5.52
CA ALA A 52 -15.28 46.07 4.40
C ALA A 52 -15.00 44.56 4.59
N ALA A 53 -13.82 44.19 5.08
CA ALA A 53 -13.44 42.80 5.36
C ALA A 53 -14.20 42.25 6.56
N LEU A 54 -14.35 43.06 7.62
CA LEU A 54 -15.14 42.72 8.80
C LEU A 54 -16.63 42.51 8.45
N TYR A 55 -17.18 43.30 7.53
CA TYR A 55 -18.54 43.12 7.02
C TYR A 55 -18.70 41.77 6.31
N ARG A 56 -17.77 41.42 5.40
CA ARG A 56 -17.75 40.10 4.72
C ARG A 56 -17.62 38.96 5.72
N LEU A 57 -16.70 39.08 6.68
CA LEU A 57 -16.47 38.08 7.73
C LEU A 57 -17.74 37.86 8.59
N ARG A 58 -18.43 38.95 8.97
CA ARG A 58 -19.71 38.87 9.69
C ARG A 58 -20.79 38.15 8.88
N GLY A 59 -20.77 38.29 7.55
CA GLY A 59 -21.64 37.54 6.64
C GLY A 59 -21.46 36.02 6.70
N LEU A 60 -20.30 35.53 7.14
CA LEU A 60 -20.02 34.09 7.29
C LEU A 60 -20.50 33.53 8.64
N ARG A 61 -20.82 34.40 9.62
CA ARG A 61 -21.21 33.99 10.98
C ARG A 61 -22.42 33.03 11.01
N PRO A 62 -23.48 33.19 10.19
CA PRO A 62 -24.60 32.24 10.18
C PRO A 62 -24.18 30.83 9.76
N LEU A 63 -23.17 30.71 8.89
CA LEU A 63 -22.67 29.42 8.42
C LEU A 63 -21.93 28.63 9.50
N LEU A 64 -21.41 29.30 10.53
CA LEU A 64 -20.81 28.65 11.70
C LEU A 64 -21.85 27.97 12.60
N GLN A 65 -23.13 28.33 12.43
CA GLN A 65 -24.26 27.75 13.15
C GLN A 65 -25.03 26.75 12.30
N ALA A 66 -24.67 26.60 11.02
CA ALA A 66 -25.27 25.60 10.15
C ALA A 66 -24.92 24.20 10.68
N SER A 67 -25.86 23.27 10.57
CA SER A 67 -25.59 21.87 10.89
C SER A 67 -24.44 21.37 10.02
N GLU A 68 -23.57 20.55 10.59
CA GLU A 68 -22.49 19.89 9.85
C GLU A 68 -23.09 19.17 8.64
N PRO A 69 -22.55 19.38 7.42
CA PRO A 69 -23.03 18.68 6.26
C PRO A 69 -22.76 17.18 6.44
N THR A 70 -23.77 16.36 6.20
CA THR A 70 -23.57 14.90 6.10
C THR A 70 -22.65 14.63 4.92
N PRO A 71 -21.58 13.82 5.08
CA PRO A 71 -20.74 13.44 3.96
C PRO A 71 -21.59 12.76 2.88
N PRO A 72 -21.23 12.91 1.59
CA PRO A 72 -21.90 12.19 0.53
C PRO A 72 -21.78 10.68 0.78
N PRO A 73 -22.79 9.88 0.38
CA PRO A 73 -22.69 8.43 0.46
C PRO A 73 -21.51 7.94 -0.41
N PRO A 74 -20.92 6.78 -0.08
CA PRO A 74 -19.86 6.20 -0.89
C PRO A 74 -20.36 5.90 -2.31
N ASP A 75 -19.45 6.04 -3.29
CA ASP A 75 -19.74 5.69 -4.68
C ASP A 75 -19.74 4.15 -4.84
N ALA A 76 -20.94 3.58 -4.92
CA ALA A 76 -21.15 2.14 -5.08
C ALA A 76 -20.44 1.58 -6.32
N ALA A 77 -20.39 2.33 -7.44
CA ALA A 77 -19.75 1.85 -8.66
C ALA A 77 -18.23 1.76 -8.47
N ALA A 78 -17.62 2.73 -7.79
CA ALA A 78 -16.20 2.70 -7.46
C ALA A 78 -15.86 1.54 -6.51
N LEU A 79 -16.69 1.27 -5.50
CA LEU A 79 -16.51 0.13 -4.58
C LEU A 79 -16.62 -1.21 -5.31
N GLN A 80 -17.62 -1.38 -6.18
CA GLN A 80 -17.78 -2.59 -7.00
C GLN A 80 -16.58 -2.82 -7.93
N ALA A 81 -16.11 -1.77 -8.61
CA ALA A 81 -14.94 -1.85 -9.47
C ALA A 81 -13.68 -2.25 -8.69
N ARG A 82 -13.49 -1.67 -7.50
CA ARG A 82 -12.36 -2.01 -6.62
C ARG A 82 -12.44 -3.47 -6.15
N ARG A 83 -13.61 -3.93 -5.72
CA ARG A 83 -13.84 -5.32 -5.30
C ARG A 83 -13.50 -6.30 -6.43
N ALA A 84 -14.01 -6.05 -7.64
CA ALA A 84 -13.71 -6.88 -8.81
C ALA A 84 -12.20 -6.95 -9.09
N ALA A 85 -11.50 -5.83 -8.99
CA ALA A 85 -10.05 -5.78 -9.16
C ALA A 85 -9.30 -6.62 -8.10
N CYS A 86 -9.72 -6.55 -6.82
CA CYS A 86 -9.11 -7.35 -5.76
C CYS A 86 -9.30 -8.86 -6.00
N LEU A 87 -10.50 -9.29 -6.38
CA LEU A 87 -10.79 -10.70 -6.67
C LEU A 87 -10.00 -11.22 -7.88
N GLU A 88 -9.92 -10.43 -8.95
CA GLU A 88 -9.13 -10.78 -10.14
C GLU A 88 -7.65 -10.90 -9.82
N GLN A 89 -7.10 -9.94 -9.07
CA GLN A 89 -5.70 -10.00 -8.63
C GLN A 89 -5.43 -11.20 -7.72
N ALA A 90 -6.36 -11.52 -6.80
CA ALA A 90 -6.26 -12.68 -5.94
C ALA A 90 -6.24 -13.99 -6.76
N ARG A 91 -7.13 -14.15 -7.75
CA ARG A 91 -7.14 -15.30 -8.67
C ARG A 91 -5.82 -15.46 -9.41
N ARG A 92 -5.26 -14.37 -9.95
CA ARG A 92 -3.97 -14.41 -10.65
C ARG A 92 -2.87 -14.91 -9.73
N LEU A 93 -2.78 -14.38 -8.50
CA LEU A 93 -1.78 -14.83 -7.54
C LEU A 93 -1.98 -16.29 -7.11
N GLN A 94 -3.22 -16.72 -6.92
CA GLN A 94 -3.55 -18.12 -6.64
C GLN A 94 -3.09 -19.05 -7.78
N TRP A 95 -3.33 -18.67 -9.03
CA TRP A 95 -2.85 -19.44 -10.18
C TRP A 95 -1.33 -19.59 -10.15
N ARG A 96 -0.59 -18.50 -9.88
CA ARG A 96 0.88 -18.54 -9.77
C ARG A 96 1.35 -19.44 -8.63
N LEU A 97 0.69 -19.36 -7.47
CA LEU A 97 0.98 -20.19 -6.31
C LEU A 97 0.76 -21.68 -6.58
N THR A 98 -0.28 -22.02 -7.33
CA THR A 98 -0.68 -23.41 -7.60
C THR A 98 0.09 -24.02 -8.77
N HIS A 99 0.42 -23.24 -9.80
CA HIS A 99 0.96 -23.77 -11.06
C HIS A 99 2.38 -23.31 -11.34
N GLU A 100 2.65 -21.99 -11.31
CA GLU A 100 3.93 -21.42 -11.74
C GLU A 100 5.06 -21.76 -10.76
N LEU A 101 4.90 -21.44 -9.47
CA LEU A 101 5.96 -21.58 -8.48
C LEU A 101 6.36 -23.05 -8.23
N PRO A 102 5.44 -24.01 -8.09
CA PRO A 102 5.80 -25.41 -7.92
C PRO A 102 6.55 -25.98 -9.13
N GLN A 103 6.10 -25.67 -10.35
CA GLN A 103 6.77 -26.10 -11.58
C GLN A 103 8.20 -25.54 -11.66
N ARG A 104 8.37 -24.28 -11.26
CA ARG A 104 9.69 -23.63 -11.21
C ARG A 104 10.61 -24.19 -10.13
N ALA A 105 10.08 -24.55 -8.97
CA ALA A 105 10.85 -25.13 -7.86
C ALA A 105 11.32 -26.56 -8.15
N ALA A 106 10.55 -27.33 -8.92
CA ALA A 106 10.78 -28.76 -9.12
C ALA A 106 12.20 -29.12 -9.64
N PRO A 107 12.77 -28.45 -10.66
CA PRO A 107 14.14 -28.73 -11.10
C PRO A 107 15.21 -28.44 -10.04
N ALA A 108 15.02 -27.44 -9.19
CA ALA A 108 15.95 -27.12 -8.11
C ALA A 108 15.88 -28.17 -7.00
N LEU A 109 14.67 -28.60 -6.62
CA LEU A 109 14.49 -29.69 -5.65
C LEU A 109 15.09 -31.00 -6.15
N ARG A 110 14.92 -31.34 -7.43
CA ARG A 110 15.55 -32.53 -8.03
C ARG A 110 17.08 -32.45 -7.99
N ARG A 111 17.66 -31.29 -8.30
CA ARG A 111 19.10 -31.05 -8.21
C ARG A 111 19.63 -31.27 -6.79
N LEU A 112 18.91 -30.79 -5.78
CA LEU A 112 19.29 -31.01 -4.38
C LEU A 112 19.15 -32.47 -3.95
N ALA A 113 18.06 -33.13 -4.34
CA ALA A 113 17.84 -34.54 -4.00
C ALA A 113 18.88 -35.47 -4.64
N ALA A 114 19.38 -35.11 -5.83
CA ALA A 114 20.39 -35.89 -6.55
C ALA A 114 21.83 -35.51 -6.21
N ALA A 115 22.06 -34.44 -5.43
CA ALA A 115 23.39 -33.85 -5.25
C ALA A 115 24.43 -34.85 -4.73
N ASP A 116 24.05 -35.70 -3.77
CA ASP A 116 24.97 -36.67 -3.14
C ASP A 116 25.22 -37.90 -4.03
N ALA A 117 24.26 -38.28 -4.89
CA ALA A 117 24.35 -39.47 -5.73
C ALA A 117 24.99 -39.21 -7.10
N LEU A 118 24.88 -37.98 -7.61
CA LEU A 118 25.37 -37.59 -8.94
C LEU A 118 26.87 -37.87 -9.14
N PRO A 119 27.78 -37.51 -8.22
CA PRO A 119 29.21 -37.78 -8.39
C PRO A 119 29.50 -39.27 -8.55
N ALA A 120 28.92 -40.12 -7.70
CA ALA A 120 29.11 -41.57 -7.76
C ALA A 120 28.55 -42.18 -9.05
N ALA A 121 27.36 -41.73 -9.48
CA ALA A 121 26.73 -42.19 -10.71
C ALA A 121 27.55 -41.84 -11.96
N LEU A 122 28.18 -40.66 -12.00
CA LEU A 122 29.07 -40.25 -13.09
C LEU A 122 30.42 -40.98 -13.03
N ALA A 123 30.99 -41.14 -11.84
CA ALA A 123 32.24 -41.88 -11.64
C ALA A 123 32.13 -43.33 -12.14
N ALA A 124 30.99 -43.99 -11.93
CA ALA A 124 30.72 -45.34 -12.42
C ALA A 124 30.73 -45.46 -13.96
N ARG A 125 30.60 -44.35 -14.70
CA ARG A 125 30.61 -44.31 -16.17
C ARG A 125 31.96 -43.92 -16.78
N LEU A 126 32.92 -43.50 -15.96
CA LEU A 126 34.25 -43.12 -16.44
C LEU A 126 35.00 -44.23 -17.18
N PRO A 127 34.91 -45.52 -16.82
CA PRO A 127 35.61 -46.58 -17.57
C PRO A 127 35.09 -46.74 -19.00
N ASP A 128 33.79 -46.54 -19.22
CA ASP A 128 33.15 -46.66 -20.53
C ASP A 128 33.44 -45.45 -21.43
N ALA A 129 33.67 -44.28 -20.82
CA ALA A 129 33.93 -43.01 -21.51
C ALA A 129 34.94 -42.17 -20.71
N PRO A 130 36.25 -42.43 -20.86
CA PRO A 130 37.27 -41.77 -20.06
C PRO A 130 37.34 -40.27 -20.37
N LEU A 131 37.48 -39.48 -19.32
CA LEU A 131 37.66 -38.02 -19.40
C LEU A 131 39.11 -37.64 -19.20
N THR A 132 39.55 -36.58 -19.90
CA THR A 132 40.84 -35.93 -19.62
C THR A 132 40.82 -35.27 -18.24
N GLU A 133 41.99 -35.02 -17.64
CA GLU A 133 42.10 -34.33 -16.34
C GLU A 133 41.43 -32.95 -16.31
N ARG A 134 41.48 -32.23 -17.45
CA ARG A 134 40.78 -30.95 -17.59
C ARG A 134 39.26 -31.14 -17.49
N GLN A 135 38.71 -32.12 -18.20
CA GLN A 135 37.28 -32.43 -18.18
C GLN A 135 36.82 -32.93 -16.81
N LEU A 136 37.63 -33.73 -16.10
CA LEU A 136 37.34 -34.15 -14.74
C LEU A 136 37.24 -32.96 -13.77
N ARG A 137 38.18 -32.01 -13.84
CA ARG A 137 38.14 -30.79 -13.02
C ARG A 137 36.90 -29.95 -13.32
N GLU A 138 36.55 -29.80 -14.60
CA GLU A 138 35.35 -29.07 -15.00
C GLU A 138 34.07 -29.76 -14.53
N GLN A 139 33.98 -31.08 -14.69
CA GLN A 139 32.85 -31.87 -14.19
C GLN A 139 32.70 -31.72 -12.67
N GLN A 140 33.80 -31.83 -11.92
CA GLN A 140 33.78 -31.67 -10.47
C GLN A 140 33.29 -30.27 -10.07
N TRP A 141 33.82 -29.22 -10.71
CA TRP A 141 33.36 -27.86 -10.48
C TRP A 141 31.86 -27.71 -10.77
N GLN A 142 31.36 -28.24 -11.88
CA GLN A 142 29.93 -28.19 -12.20
C GLN A 142 29.07 -28.90 -11.15
N LEU A 143 29.51 -30.08 -10.69
CA LEU A 143 28.80 -30.84 -9.66
C LEU A 143 28.73 -30.07 -8.33
N GLU A 144 29.78 -29.36 -7.95
CA GLU A 144 29.81 -28.50 -6.75
C GLU A 144 28.86 -27.30 -6.90
N GLN A 145 28.71 -26.75 -8.10
CA GLN A 145 27.84 -25.59 -8.36
C GLN A 145 26.34 -25.93 -8.36
N LEU A 146 25.95 -27.15 -8.77
CA LEU A 146 24.53 -27.54 -8.86
C LEU A 146 23.72 -27.33 -7.57
N PRO A 147 24.15 -27.82 -6.38
CA PRO A 147 23.41 -27.60 -5.14
C PRO A 147 23.40 -26.13 -4.71
N VAL A 148 24.46 -25.37 -4.98
CA VAL A 148 24.52 -23.92 -4.69
C VAL A 148 23.47 -23.18 -5.51
N GLN A 149 23.45 -23.40 -6.83
CA GLN A 149 22.47 -22.77 -7.73
C GLN A 149 21.03 -23.18 -7.39
N ALA A 150 20.81 -24.44 -7.02
CA ALA A 150 19.49 -24.92 -6.64
C ALA A 150 18.99 -24.28 -5.33
N ARG A 151 19.83 -24.17 -4.30
CA ARG A 151 19.50 -23.44 -3.06
C ARG A 151 19.18 -21.98 -3.35
N HIS A 152 19.98 -21.32 -4.18
CA HIS A 152 19.74 -19.93 -4.56
C HIS A 152 18.39 -19.74 -5.29
N GLU A 153 18.05 -20.61 -6.25
CA GLU A 153 16.75 -20.53 -6.95
C GLU A 153 15.56 -20.74 -5.99
N LEU A 154 15.69 -21.62 -5.00
CA LEU A 154 14.66 -21.82 -3.98
C LEU A 154 14.58 -20.65 -3.01
N ALA A 155 15.71 -20.12 -2.55
CA ALA A 155 15.74 -18.98 -1.62
C ALA A 155 15.12 -17.73 -2.25
N GLU A 156 15.51 -17.41 -3.48
CA GLU A 156 15.22 -16.10 -4.08
C GLU A 156 13.96 -16.08 -4.95
N ARG A 157 13.55 -17.22 -5.54
CA ARG A 157 12.55 -17.20 -6.62
C ARG A 157 11.38 -18.16 -6.50
N SER A 158 11.60 -19.38 -6.01
CA SER A 158 10.60 -20.45 -6.13
C SER A 158 10.33 -21.26 -4.85
N GLY A 159 11.09 -21.03 -3.79
CA GLY A 159 10.94 -21.77 -2.55
C GLY A 159 9.93 -21.15 -1.57
N PRO A 160 10.02 -21.52 -0.27
CA PRO A 160 9.05 -21.11 0.73
C PRO A 160 8.93 -19.60 0.91
N THR A 161 10.07 -18.89 0.95
CA THR A 161 10.09 -17.43 1.19
C THR A 161 9.43 -16.66 0.04
N PRO A 162 9.78 -16.86 -1.24
CA PRO A 162 9.09 -16.23 -2.37
C PRO A 162 7.61 -16.61 -2.49
N THR A 163 7.21 -17.76 -1.93
CA THR A 163 5.81 -18.22 -1.91
C THR A 163 4.99 -17.58 -0.78
N ALA A 164 5.61 -17.25 0.34
CA ALA A 164 4.92 -16.69 1.51
C ALA A 164 4.31 -15.31 1.24
N LEU A 165 5.03 -14.43 0.53
CA LEU A 165 4.56 -13.08 0.24
C LEU A 165 3.29 -13.06 -0.66
N PRO A 166 3.23 -13.78 -1.79
CA PRO A 166 1.99 -13.89 -2.57
C PRO A 166 0.83 -14.49 -1.78
N ARG A 167 1.06 -15.46 -0.88
CA ARG A 167 0.00 -16.01 -0.01
C ARG A 167 -0.58 -14.94 0.92
N ALA A 168 0.28 -14.17 1.59
CA ALA A 168 -0.16 -13.06 2.44
C ALA A 168 -0.95 -12.00 1.63
N ARG A 169 -0.48 -11.68 0.41
CA ARG A 169 -1.17 -10.76 -0.49
C ARG A 169 -2.55 -11.27 -0.92
N VAL A 170 -2.70 -12.56 -1.23
CA VAL A 170 -4.01 -13.16 -1.53
C VAL A 170 -4.95 -13.00 -0.34
N ALA A 171 -4.51 -13.29 0.88
CA ALA A 171 -5.34 -13.13 2.08
C ALA A 171 -5.79 -11.66 2.26
N GLY A 172 -4.88 -10.70 2.09
CA GLY A 172 -5.21 -9.27 2.15
C GLY A 172 -6.22 -8.83 1.09
N LEU A 173 -6.05 -9.27 -0.17
CA LEU A 173 -6.97 -8.94 -1.26
C LEU A 173 -8.37 -9.51 -1.04
N LEU A 174 -8.47 -10.73 -0.49
CA LEU A 174 -9.75 -11.34 -0.16
C LEU A 174 -10.44 -10.63 1.02
N ALA A 175 -9.67 -10.24 2.04
CA ALA A 175 -10.20 -9.47 3.16
C ALA A 175 -10.70 -8.09 2.73
N GLU A 176 -9.96 -7.40 1.85
CA GLU A 176 -10.40 -6.13 1.27
C GLU A 176 -11.69 -6.31 0.44
N ALA A 177 -11.75 -7.34 -0.41
CA ALA A 177 -12.94 -7.64 -1.20
C ALA A 177 -14.17 -7.94 -0.33
N GLN A 178 -13.97 -8.62 0.81
CA GLN A 178 -15.03 -8.91 1.78
C GLN A 178 -15.54 -7.63 2.46
N ALA A 179 -14.64 -6.78 2.95
CA ALA A 179 -15.02 -5.50 3.54
C ALA A 179 -15.79 -4.61 2.55
N LEU A 180 -15.40 -4.62 1.27
CA LEU A 180 -16.13 -3.91 0.22
C LEU A 180 -17.52 -4.50 -0.05
N SER A 181 -17.71 -5.81 0.08
CA SER A 181 -19.04 -6.43 0.01
C SER A 181 -19.93 -5.99 1.17
N GLU A 182 -19.38 -5.92 2.39
CA GLU A 182 -20.12 -5.45 3.58
C GLU A 182 -20.56 -3.99 3.43
N GLU A 183 -19.70 -3.11 2.92
CA GLU A 183 -20.04 -1.71 2.61
C GLU A 183 -21.09 -1.58 1.48
N LEU A 184 -21.16 -2.55 0.57
CA LEU A 184 -22.17 -2.62 -0.48
C LEU A 184 -23.49 -3.27 -0.02
N GLY A 185 -23.51 -3.89 1.17
CA GLY A 185 -24.66 -4.62 1.70
C GLY A 185 -24.89 -6.01 1.06
N GLU A 186 -23.82 -6.64 0.55
CA GLU A 186 -23.81 -8.00 -0.02
C GLU A 186 -23.43 -9.09 0.99
#